data_AF-A0A516S9T6-F1
#
_entry.id   AF-A0A516S9T6-F1
#
_cell.length_a   1.000
_cell.length_b   1.000
_cell.length_c   1.000
_cell.angle_alpha   90.00
_cell.angle_beta   90.00
_cell.angle_gamma   90.00
#
_symmetry.space_group_name_H-M   'P 1'
#
loop_
_entity.id
_entity.type
_entity.pdbx_description
1 polymer ?
#
loop_
_entity_poly.entity_id
_entity_poly.type
_entity_poly.pdbx_seq_one_letter_code
_entity_poly.pdbx_strand_id
1 'polypeptide(L)' 'MARTIRTAEGDILDTLCQLIYGYLEGTVETVLAANPGLAAQVQPYPSGLLITFPDLPARRQDAIQLWA' A
#
# COMPACT_ATOMS: atom_id res chain seq x y z
N MET A 1 -3.18 -5.78 12.77
CA MET A 1 -2.13 -4.98 13.44
C MET A 1 -1.31 -4.27 12.38
N ALA A 2 -0.90 -3.01 12.62
CA ALA A 2 -0.02 -2.29 11.71
C ALA A 2 1.30 -3.06 11.51
N ARG A 3 1.73 -3.22 10.25
CA ARG A 3 2.92 -3.98 9.88
C ARG A 3 3.97 -3.03 9.33
N THR A 4 5.17 -3.04 9.90
CA THR A 4 6.30 -2.32 9.29
C THR A 4 7.12 -3.30 8.46
N ILE A 5 7.39 -2.95 7.22
CA ILE A 5 8.25 -3.72 6.32
C ILE A 5 9.46 -2.91 5.92
N ARG A 6 10.50 -3.62 5.49
CA ARG A 6 11.70 -3.04 4.91
C ARG A 6 11.64 -3.25 3.40
N THR A 7 11.79 -2.19 2.61
CA THR A 7 11.82 -2.29 1.15
C THR A 7 13.07 -3.02 0.68
N ALA A 8 12.95 -3.73 -0.44
CA ALA A 8 14.05 -4.19 -1.28
C ALA A 8 14.29 -3.19 -2.43
N GLU A 9 15.40 -3.38 -3.16
CA GLU A 9 15.67 -2.58 -4.35
C GLU A 9 14.62 -2.83 -5.42
N GLY A 10 14.05 -1.76 -5.97
CA GLY A 10 13.04 -1.86 -7.02
C GLY A 10 11.61 -1.99 -6.51
N ASP A 11 11.39 -1.96 -5.19
CA ASP A 11 10.04 -1.97 -4.62
C ASP A 11 9.27 -0.70 -5.01
N ILE A 12 7.98 -0.88 -5.33
CA ILE A 12 7.06 0.19 -5.69
C ILE A 12 5.91 0.18 -4.68
N LEU A 13 5.48 1.37 -4.24
CA LEU A 13 4.46 1.51 -3.20
C LEU A 13 3.15 0.83 -3.59
N ASP A 14 2.69 1.03 -4.82
CA ASP A 14 1.46 0.41 -5.33
C ASP A 14 1.55 -1.12 -5.28
N THR A 15 2.66 -1.69 -5.76
CA THR A 15 2.87 -3.14 -5.73
C THR A 15 2.82 -3.68 -4.30
N LEU A 16 3.48 -3.00 -3.36
CA LEU A 16 3.46 -3.39 -1.95
C LEU A 16 2.05 -3.29 -1.35
N CYS A 17 1.31 -2.22 -1.66
CA CYS A 17 -0.07 -2.05 -1.21
C CYS A 17 -0.98 -3.15 -1.78
N GLN A 18 -0.85 -3.48 -3.06
CA GLN A 18 -1.61 -4.56 -3.70
C GLN A 18 -1.28 -5.93 -3.09
N LEU A 19 -0.02 -6.19 -2.76
CA LEU A 19 0.41 -7.45 -2.12
C LEU A 19 -0.07 -7.59 -0.68
N ILE A 20 -0.12 -6.48 0.07
CA ILE A 20 -0.49 -6.50 1.49
C ILE A 20 -2.01 -6.45 1.68
N TYR A 21 -2.69 -5.55 0.97
CA TYR A 21 -4.12 -5.30 1.15
C TYR A 21 -4.99 -6.00 0.11
N GLY A 22 -4.46 -6.36 -1.06
CA GLY A 22 -5.23 -6.93 -2.15
C GLY A 22 -6.00 -5.90 -2.99
N TYR A 23 -5.86 -4.61 -2.70
CA TYR A 23 -6.48 -3.51 -3.45
C TYR A 23 -5.67 -2.21 -3.27
N LEU A 24 -5.91 -1.24 -4.17
CA LEU A 24 -5.19 0.04 -4.22
C LEU A 24 -6.03 1.25 -3.82
N GLU A 25 -7.34 1.16 -4.00
CA GLU A 25 -8.28 2.26 -3.73
C GLU A 25 -8.18 2.74 -2.27
N GLY A 26 -7.66 3.95 -2.06
CA GLY A 26 -7.50 4.56 -0.75
C GLY A 26 -6.37 3.97 0.12
N THR A 27 -5.67 2.94 -0.34
CA THR A 27 -4.61 2.29 0.47
C THR A 27 -3.32 3.08 0.43
N VAL A 28 -2.92 3.55 -0.76
CA VAL A 28 -1.67 4.31 -0.98
C VAL A 28 -1.69 5.61 -0.20
N GLU A 29 -2.80 6.35 -0.27
CA GLU A 29 -2.99 7.62 0.44
C GLU A 29 -2.92 7.43 1.94
N THR A 30 -3.50 6.34 2.44
CA THR A 30 -3.47 6.01 3.87
C THR A 30 -2.06 5.63 4.33
N VAL A 31 -1.31 4.87 3.51
CA VAL A 31 0.09 4.55 3.78
C VAL A 31 0.95 5.82 3.74
N LEU A 32 0.76 6.70 2.75
CA LEU A 32 1.50 7.97 2.68
C LEU A 32 1.20 8.90 3.87
N ALA A 33 -0.05 8.97 4.32
CA ALA A 33 -0.44 9.72 5.51
C ALA A 33 0.21 9.17 6.79
N ALA A 34 0.36 7.84 6.88
CA ALA A 34 1.03 7.17 8.00
C ALA A 34 2.57 7.26 7.94
N ASN A 35 3.16 7.62 6.79
CA ASN A 35 4.61 7.70 6.59
C ASN A 35 5.02 9.08 6.05
N PRO A 36 5.11 10.11 6.93
CA PRO A 36 5.55 11.45 6.53
C PRO A 36 6.91 11.42 5.84
N GLY A 37 7.01 12.03 4.66
CA GLY A 37 8.24 12.08 3.86
C GLY A 37 8.44 10.91 2.89
N LEU A 38 7.61 9.85 2.96
CA LEU A 38 7.67 8.74 2.00
C LEU A 38 7.35 9.18 0.56
N ALA A 39 6.41 10.13 0.39
CA ALA A 39 6.05 10.68 -0.91
C ALA A 39 7.18 11.47 -1.59
N ALA A 40 8.16 11.96 -0.82
CA ALA A 40 9.32 12.68 -1.37
C ALA A 40 10.42 11.74 -1.86
N GLN A 41 10.35 10.46 -1.51
CA GLN A 41 11.30 9.44 -1.98
C GLN A 41 10.98 9.08 -3.43
N VAL A 42 12.01 9.01 -4.27
CA VAL A 42 11.86 8.59 -5.66
C VAL A 42 11.52 7.10 -5.70
N GLN A 43 10.51 6.75 -6.49
CA GLN A 43 10.17 5.37 -6.81
C GLN A 43 10.84 4.97 -8.14
N PRO A 44 11.31 3.72 -8.30
CA PRO A 44 11.29 2.62 -7.34
C PRO A 44 12.17 2.87 -6.11
N TYR A 45 11.74 2.39 -4.95
CA TYR A 45 12.45 2.63 -3.70
C TYR A 45 13.80 1.90 -3.65
N PRO A 46 14.80 2.51 -3.00
CA PRO A 46 16.03 1.80 -2.65
C PRO A 46 15.74 0.74 -1.59
N SER A 47 16.62 -0.26 -1.52
CA SER A 47 16.59 -1.23 -0.42
C SER A 47 16.82 -0.54 0.92
N GLY A 48 16.02 -0.92 1.91
CA GLY A 48 16.25 -0.57 3.31
C GLY A 48 15.37 0.52 3.89
N LEU A 49 14.41 1.05 3.13
CA LEU A 49 13.41 1.99 3.64
C LEU A 49 12.42 1.25 4.54
N LEU A 50 12.10 1.83 5.70
CA LEU A 50 11.08 1.28 6.59
C LEU A 50 9.75 1.97 6.30
N ILE A 51 8.76 1.18 5.89
CA ILE A 51 7.41 1.67 5.59
C ILE A 51 6.42 0.99 6.54
N THR A 52 5.64 1.79 7.26
CA THR A 52 4.58 1.32 8.14
C THR A 52 3.27 1.22 7.36
N PHE A 53 2.75 0.01 7.23
CA PHE A 53 1.46 -0.30 6.65
C PHE A 53 0.41 -0.34 7.76
N PRO A 54 -0.49 0.66 7.85
CA PRO A 54 -1.57 0.67 8.84
C PRO A 54 -2.56 -0.46 8.60
N ASP A 55 -3.35 -0.80 9.61
CA ASP A 55 -4.42 -1.80 9.44
C ASP A 55 -5.57 -1.18 8.64
N LEU A 56 -5.85 -1.76 7.47
CA LEU A 56 -6.95 -1.32 6.61
C LEU A 56 -8.04 -2.39 6.58
N PRO A 57 -9.32 -2.01 6.62
CA PRO A 57 -10.41 -2.96 6.48
C PRO A 57 -10.32 -3.65 5.10
N ALA A 58 -10.75 -4.91 5.03
CA ALA A 58 -10.88 -5.58 3.75
C ALA A 58 -11.84 -4.80 2.84
N ARG A 59 -11.49 -4.66 1.56
CA ARG A 59 -12.34 -3.97 0.59
C ARG A 59 -13.72 -4.61 0.55
N ARG A 60 -14.76 -3.78 0.67
CA ARG A 60 -16.13 -4.21 0.43
C ARG A 60 -16.28 -4.50 -1.05
N GLN A 61 -16.50 -5.76 -1.40
CA GLN A 61 -16.80 -6.15 -2.77
C GLN A 61 -18.29 -5.94 -3.00
N ASP A 62 -18.67 -4.76 -3.44
CA ASP A 62 -20.02 -4.53 -3.96
C ASP A 62 -20.09 -5.16 -5.35
N ALA A 63 -20.44 -6.45 -5.38
CA ALA A 63 -20.60 -7.21 -6.62
C ALA A 63 -21.90 -6.77 -7.31
N ILE A 64 -21.76 -6.09 -8.45
CA ILE A 64 -22.88 -5.74 -9.31
C ILE A 64 -23.04 -6.86 -10.36
N GLN A 65 -24.17 -7.54 -10.34
CA GLN A 65 -24.56 -8.47 -11.41
C GLN A 65 -24.92 -7.65 -12.66
N LEU A 66 -24.08 -7.76 -13.69
CA LEU A 66 -24.28 -7.00 -14.92
C LEU A 66 -25.30 -7.67 -15.85
N TRP A 67 -25.50 -8.99 -15.74
CA TRP A 67 -26.43 -9.78 -16.56
C TRP A 67 -26.92 -11.01 -15.78
N ALA A 68 -28.22 -11.32 -15.86
CA ALA A 68 -28.89 -12.46 -15.24
C ALA A 68 -29.36 -13.47 -16.29
#